data_AF-A0A2R6M382-F1
#
_entry.id   AF-A0A2R6M382-F1
#
_cell.length_a   1.000
_cell.length_b   1.000
_cell.length_c   1.000
_cell.angle_alpha   90.00
_cell.angle_beta   90.00
_cell.angle_gamma   90.00
#
_symmetry.space_group_name_H-M   'P 1'
#
loop_
_entity.id
_entity.type
_entity.pdbx_description
1 polymer ?
#
loop_
_entity_poly.entity_id
_entity_poly.type
_entity_poly.pdbx_seq_one_letter_code
_entity_poly.pdbx_strand_id
1 'polypeptide(L)'
;MTVTVEAVPNAAEVRIADDGPGLDEAEREVLATGTETPLIHGSGLGLWLVYWIVSRHDGDIETETTSDGTTMTLSVPRSPEVETQQQVAELREARDRYRAAFENAFEGMIILNDEARIVAANPEAATIHGSDRRDLLGRSIREFLPEGFDFESAWGEFKTAGAERDTVTIVGSDGVERPVEYAATADIVPGQHLVTLRDVIDRKQREQQLQQERERFERLLETSPAAITVLDRTGSIVRANDRAEAVLGLNKSEITSRHYDDPEWEIVDAAGDPLSSEKLPFRQVIETGRPVYGYEHGIRRPDGTLRWLSINAAPMTTSEGDLERVIAVITDRTDHQAGENEPSVQ
;
A
#
# COMPACT_ATOMS: atom_id res chain seq x y z
N MET A 1 -64.05 38.48 -7.59
CA MET A 1 -62.69 37.90 -7.48
C MET A 1 -62.10 37.41 -8.82
N THR A 2 -60.90 37.90 -9.17
CA THR A 2 -60.07 37.51 -10.31
C THR A 2 -58.67 37.16 -9.80
N VAL A 3 -58.08 36.05 -10.28
CA VAL A 3 -56.70 35.64 -9.94
C VAL A 3 -55.89 35.54 -11.22
N THR A 4 -54.76 36.23 -11.28
CA THR A 4 -53.81 36.17 -12.39
C THR A 4 -52.43 35.77 -11.86
N VAL A 5 -51.74 34.90 -12.60
CA VAL A 5 -50.38 34.47 -12.29
C VAL A 5 -49.49 34.84 -13.47
N GLU A 6 -48.43 35.60 -13.21
CA GLU A 6 -47.49 36.04 -14.23
C GLU A 6 -46.05 35.66 -13.85
N ALA A 7 -45.31 35.21 -14.86
CA ALA A 7 -43.88 34.96 -14.76
C ALA A 7 -43.12 36.25 -15.05
N VAL A 8 -42.68 36.96 -14.02
CA VAL A 8 -41.80 38.13 -14.17
C VAL A 8 -40.32 37.69 -14.18
N PRO A 9 -39.37 38.52 -14.66
CA PRO A 9 -37.99 38.09 -14.91
C PRO A 9 -37.30 37.38 -13.73
N ASN A 10 -37.57 37.81 -12.49
CA ASN A 10 -36.90 37.29 -11.28
C ASN A 10 -37.85 36.70 -10.23
N ALA A 11 -39.15 36.62 -10.51
CA ALA A 11 -40.16 36.17 -9.56
C ALA A 11 -41.36 35.52 -10.26
N ALA A 12 -42.19 34.82 -9.50
CA ALA A 12 -43.56 34.54 -9.89
C ALA A 12 -44.46 35.51 -9.13
N GLU A 13 -45.28 36.27 -9.87
CA GLU A 13 -46.24 37.21 -9.30
C GLU A 13 -47.65 36.62 -9.37
N VAL A 14 -48.35 36.59 -8.24
CA VAL A 14 -49.75 36.20 -8.13
C VAL A 14 -50.55 37.42 -7.71
N ARG A 15 -51.44 37.89 -8.59
CA ARG A 15 -52.32 39.02 -8.34
C ARG A 15 -53.75 38.55 -8.15
N ILE A 16 -54.34 38.91 -7.02
CA ILE A 16 -55.70 38.53 -6.60
C ILE A 16 -56.49 39.82 -6.42
N ALA A 17 -57.49 40.06 -7.27
CA ALA A 17 -58.35 41.23 -7.21
C ALA A 17 -59.79 40.83 -6.86
N ASP A 18 -60.43 41.50 -5.92
CA ASP A 18 -61.82 41.28 -5.57
C ASP A 18 -62.61 42.59 -5.52
N ASP A 19 -63.91 42.54 -5.83
CA ASP A 19 -64.86 43.65 -5.87
C ASP A 19 -65.67 43.80 -4.57
N GLY A 20 -65.24 43.13 -3.50
CA GLY A 20 -65.82 43.22 -2.16
C GLY A 20 -65.50 44.52 -1.41
N PRO A 21 -66.06 44.71 -0.20
CA PRO A 21 -65.69 45.83 0.66
C PRO A 21 -64.20 45.73 0.96
N GLY A 22 -63.44 46.78 0.67
CA GLY A 22 -61.98 46.79 0.80
C GLY A 22 -61.47 46.24 2.14
N LEU A 23 -60.25 45.69 2.17
CA LEU A 23 -59.64 45.13 3.39
C LEU A 23 -59.72 46.14 4.54
N ASP A 24 -60.18 45.71 5.71
CA ASP A 24 -60.22 46.56 6.88
C ASP A 24 -58.79 46.82 7.43
N GLU A 25 -58.67 47.76 8.35
CA GLU A 25 -57.36 48.17 8.88
C GLU A 25 -56.65 47.02 9.62
N ALA A 26 -57.40 46.15 10.28
CA ALA A 26 -56.84 45.04 11.04
C ALA A 26 -56.28 43.94 10.13
N GLU A 27 -56.99 43.63 9.04
CA GLU A 27 -56.53 42.66 8.04
C GLU A 27 -55.28 43.16 7.29
N ARG A 28 -55.15 44.48 7.06
CA ARG A 28 -53.91 45.07 6.52
C ARG A 28 -52.75 44.99 7.50
N GLU A 29 -52.99 45.17 8.80
CA GLU A 29 -51.95 45.08 9.83
C GLU A 29 -51.37 43.67 9.96
N VAL A 30 -52.19 42.62 9.79
CA VAL A 30 -51.73 41.22 9.78
C VAL A 30 -50.74 40.95 8.65
N LEU A 31 -51.00 41.48 7.45
CA LEU A 31 -50.10 41.34 6.30
C LEU A 31 -48.82 42.18 6.42
N ALA A 32 -48.86 43.29 7.14
CA ALA A 32 -47.69 44.16 7.34
C ALA A 32 -46.76 43.67 8.47
N THR A 33 -47.34 43.09 9.53
CA THR A 33 -46.60 42.76 10.77
C THR A 33 -46.42 41.26 11.00
N GLY A 34 -47.24 40.41 10.38
CA GLY A 34 -47.23 38.96 10.57
C GLY A 34 -47.76 38.47 11.93
N THR A 35 -48.29 39.37 12.76
CA THR A 35 -48.84 39.05 14.09
C THR A 35 -50.36 39.02 14.06
N GLU A 36 -50.95 37.86 14.31
CA GLU A 36 -52.37 37.73 14.56
C GLU A 36 -52.64 37.75 16.08
N THR A 37 -53.59 38.58 16.54
CA THR A 37 -54.05 38.57 17.94
C THR A 37 -55.47 38.02 18.04
N PRO A 38 -55.82 37.22 19.08
CA PRO A 38 -57.11 36.53 19.16
C PRO A 38 -58.36 37.41 19.29
N LEU A 39 -58.22 38.74 19.29
CA LEU A 39 -59.25 39.69 19.68
C LEU A 39 -59.88 40.47 18.52
N ILE A 40 -59.55 40.16 17.26
CA ILE A 40 -60.16 40.80 16.09
C ILE A 40 -60.85 39.73 15.22
N HIS A 41 -62.19 39.80 15.13
CA HIS A 41 -63.01 38.91 14.31
C HIS A 41 -62.99 39.35 12.84
N GLY A 42 -62.11 38.75 12.04
CA GLY A 42 -62.10 38.83 10.58
C GLY A 42 -61.19 37.76 9.99
N SER A 43 -61.78 36.74 9.34
CA SER A 43 -61.13 35.73 8.45
C SER A 43 -59.78 35.06 8.87
N GLY A 44 -59.49 35.05 10.17
CA GLY A 44 -58.18 34.86 10.83
C GLY A 44 -57.43 33.53 10.74
N LEU A 45 -57.16 33.01 9.54
CA LEU A 45 -56.09 32.01 9.33
C LEU A 45 -55.52 32.11 7.91
N GLY A 46 -56.34 32.50 6.93
CA GLY A 46 -55.95 32.50 5.52
C GLY A 46 -54.88 33.55 5.21
N LEU A 47 -55.07 34.79 5.64
CA LEU A 47 -54.15 35.89 5.40
C LEU A 47 -52.80 35.70 6.13
N TRP A 48 -52.84 35.19 7.36
CA TRP A 48 -51.63 34.84 8.11
C TRP A 48 -50.85 33.70 7.44
N LEU A 49 -51.53 32.67 6.94
CA LEU A 49 -50.89 31.59 6.19
C LEU A 49 -50.24 32.09 4.89
N VAL A 50 -50.92 33.00 4.18
CA VAL A 50 -50.37 33.65 2.98
C VAL A 50 -49.12 34.45 3.33
N TYR A 51 -49.16 35.27 4.39
CA TYR A 51 -47.99 35.97 4.89
C TYR A 51 -46.82 35.02 5.16
N TRP A 52 -47.07 33.95 5.93
CA TRP A 52 -46.03 32.99 6.28
C TRP A 52 -45.43 32.27 5.08
N ILE A 53 -46.27 31.85 4.11
CA ILE A 53 -45.79 31.20 2.88
C ILE A 53 -44.89 32.14 2.10
N VAL A 54 -45.33 33.38 1.86
CA VAL A 54 -44.56 34.34 1.04
C VAL A 54 -43.26 34.75 1.74
N SER A 55 -43.31 35.09 3.03
CA SER A 55 -42.11 35.44 3.81
C SER A 55 -41.12 34.27 3.94
N ARG A 56 -41.58 33.01 4.02
CA ARG A 56 -40.69 31.84 4.05
C ARG A 56 -39.90 31.66 2.74
N HIS A 57 -40.42 32.18 1.64
CA HIS A 57 -39.79 32.11 0.33
C HIS A 57 -39.11 33.43 -0.06
N ASP A 58 -38.75 34.26 0.91
CA ASP A 58 -38.11 35.58 0.71
C ASP A 58 -38.90 36.47 -0.27
N GLY A 59 -40.23 36.29 -0.30
CA GLY A 59 -41.14 37.04 -1.16
C GLY A 59 -41.75 38.26 -0.48
N ASP A 60 -42.38 39.10 -1.30
CA ASP A 60 -43.03 40.35 -0.90
C ASP A 60 -44.55 40.29 -1.12
N ILE A 61 -45.30 41.01 -0.27
CA ILE A 61 -46.75 41.13 -0.36
C ILE A 61 -47.11 42.61 -0.42
N GLU A 62 -47.79 43.03 -1.49
CA GLU A 62 -48.33 44.37 -1.65
C GLU A 62 -49.86 44.32 -1.70
N THR A 63 -50.50 45.30 -1.07
CA THR A 63 -51.96 45.43 -1.07
C THR A 63 -52.38 46.82 -1.52
N GLU A 64 -53.34 46.88 -2.43
CA GLU A 64 -53.94 48.10 -2.94
C GLU A 64 -55.45 48.02 -2.71
N THR A 65 -56.01 48.93 -1.91
CA THR A 65 -57.44 48.97 -1.60
C THR A 65 -58.07 50.22 -2.19
N THR A 66 -59.16 50.05 -2.94
CA THR A 66 -59.92 51.15 -3.56
C THR A 66 -61.40 51.08 -3.14
N SER A 67 -62.21 52.08 -3.53
CA SER A 67 -63.65 52.08 -3.24
C SER A 67 -64.41 50.90 -3.87
N ASP A 68 -63.82 50.30 -4.91
CA ASP A 68 -64.47 49.30 -5.76
C ASP A 68 -63.90 47.90 -5.52
N GLY A 69 -63.01 47.72 -4.53
CA GLY A 69 -62.39 46.44 -4.25
C GLY A 69 -60.97 46.46 -3.69
N THR A 70 -60.41 45.28 -3.42
CA THR A 70 -59.02 45.07 -2.98
C THR A 70 -58.25 44.30 -4.04
N THR A 71 -57.02 44.71 -4.33
CA THR A 71 -56.05 43.88 -5.05
C THR A 71 -54.83 43.56 -4.20
N MET A 72 -54.49 42.28 -4.09
CA MET A 72 -53.26 41.78 -3.47
C MET A 72 -52.29 41.29 -4.55
N THR A 73 -51.02 41.66 -4.45
CA THR A 73 -49.94 41.15 -5.29
C THR A 73 -48.92 40.44 -4.42
N LEU A 74 -48.72 39.14 -4.68
CA LEU A 74 -47.72 38.30 -4.00
C LEU A 74 -46.56 38.09 -4.98
N SER A 75 -45.34 38.45 -4.61
CA SER A 75 -44.14 38.22 -5.40
C SER A 75 -43.25 37.21 -4.70
N VAL A 76 -42.98 36.07 -5.33
CA VAL A 76 -42.06 35.06 -4.80
C VAL A 76 -40.84 34.97 -5.71
N PRO A 77 -39.63 35.29 -5.24
CA PRO A 77 -38.43 35.23 -6.06
C PRO A 77 -38.21 33.82 -6.58
N ARG A 78 -37.79 33.74 -7.85
CA ARG A 78 -37.36 32.47 -8.44
C ARG A 78 -35.99 32.14 -7.86
N SER A 79 -35.92 31.17 -6.95
CA SER A 79 -34.64 30.62 -6.50
C SER A 79 -33.83 30.20 -7.74
N PRO A 80 -32.55 30.57 -7.86
CA PRO A 80 -31.74 30.16 -8.99
C PRO A 80 -31.56 28.64 -8.95
N GLU A 81 -31.82 28.00 -10.08
CA GLU A 81 -31.63 26.57 -10.42
C GLU A 81 -30.17 26.06 -10.24
N VAL A 82 -29.29 26.86 -9.63
CA VAL A 82 -27.83 26.67 -9.51
C VAL A 82 -27.46 25.70 -8.38
N GLU A 83 -28.25 25.61 -7.30
CA GLU A 83 -27.96 24.69 -6.19
C GLU A 83 -28.02 23.20 -6.61
N THR A 84 -28.88 22.83 -7.56
CA THR A 84 -28.99 21.42 -7.98
C THR A 84 -27.80 20.97 -8.83
N GLN A 85 -27.23 21.82 -9.70
CA GLN A 85 -26.12 21.42 -10.56
C GLN A 85 -24.80 21.30 -9.80
N GLN A 86 -24.53 22.19 -8.84
CA GLN A 86 -23.33 22.12 -8.00
C GLN A 86 -23.39 20.92 -7.06
N GLN A 87 -24.52 20.67 -6.37
CA GLN A 87 -24.67 19.47 -5.52
C GLN A 87 -24.56 18.18 -6.33
N VAL A 88 -25.14 18.12 -7.54
CA VAL A 88 -25.00 16.96 -8.43
C VAL A 88 -23.55 16.77 -8.89
N ALA A 89 -22.82 17.85 -9.17
CA ALA A 89 -21.41 17.78 -9.53
C ALA A 89 -20.54 17.30 -8.36
N GLU A 90 -20.73 17.84 -7.16
CA GLU A 90 -20.01 17.44 -5.94
C GLU A 90 -20.29 15.98 -5.58
N LEU A 91 -21.55 15.54 -5.64
CA LEU A 91 -21.92 14.14 -5.41
C LEU A 91 -21.30 13.20 -6.44
N ARG A 92 -21.26 13.60 -7.71
CA ARG A 92 -20.59 12.81 -8.77
C ARG A 92 -19.10 12.71 -8.51
N GLU A 93 -18.45 13.82 -8.17
CA GLU A 93 -17.02 13.83 -7.89
C GLU A 93 -16.68 12.98 -6.65
N ALA A 94 -17.45 13.11 -5.57
CA ALA A 94 -17.27 12.31 -4.36
C ALA A 94 -17.45 10.82 -4.63
N ARG A 95 -18.50 10.45 -5.38
CA ARG A 95 -18.77 9.06 -5.78
C ARG A 95 -17.65 8.49 -6.66
N ASP A 96 -17.20 9.26 -7.65
CA ASP A 96 -16.19 8.79 -8.59
C ASP A 96 -14.83 8.65 -7.90
N ARG A 97 -14.50 9.56 -6.98
CA ARG A 97 -13.31 9.48 -6.11
C ARG A 97 -13.37 8.25 -5.20
N TYR A 98 -14.50 8.03 -4.53
CA TYR A 98 -14.70 6.83 -3.70
C TYR A 98 -14.54 5.56 -4.52
N ARG A 99 -15.21 5.47 -5.68
CA ARG A 99 -15.14 4.32 -6.56
C ARG A 99 -13.71 4.06 -7.05
N ALA A 100 -12.99 5.10 -7.44
CA ALA A 100 -11.61 4.97 -7.88
C ALA A 100 -10.71 4.46 -6.76
N ALA A 101 -10.84 4.99 -5.54
CA ALA A 101 -10.06 4.55 -4.39
C ALA A 101 -10.37 3.09 -4.02
N PHE A 102 -11.65 2.70 -4.01
CA PHE A 102 -12.09 1.35 -3.69
C PHE A 102 -11.66 0.32 -4.74
N GLU A 103 -11.89 0.61 -6.03
CA GLU A 103 -11.63 -0.32 -7.14
C GLU A 103 -10.14 -0.51 -7.44
N ASN A 104 -9.30 0.51 -7.22
CA ASN A 104 -7.86 0.44 -7.50
C ASN A 104 -7.00 0.21 -6.25
N ALA A 105 -7.61 -0.12 -5.11
CA ALA A 105 -6.85 -0.45 -3.92
C ALA A 105 -6.07 -1.77 -4.09
N PHE A 106 -4.83 -1.79 -3.60
CA PHE A 106 -3.99 -2.99 -3.55
C PHE A 106 -4.37 -3.97 -2.43
N GLU A 107 -5.20 -3.53 -1.48
CA GLU A 107 -5.74 -4.40 -0.44
C GLU A 107 -7.13 -4.87 -0.86
N GLY A 108 -7.48 -6.11 -0.53
CA GLY A 108 -8.83 -6.59 -0.69
C GLY A 108 -9.77 -5.80 0.21
N MET A 109 -10.80 -5.18 -0.35
CA MET A 109 -11.79 -4.42 0.41
C MET A 109 -13.16 -5.04 0.22
N ILE A 110 -13.84 -5.31 1.33
CA ILE A 110 -15.19 -5.82 1.40
C ILE A 110 -16.02 -4.91 2.29
N ILE A 111 -17.23 -4.60 1.86
CA ILE A 111 -18.24 -3.96 2.71
C ILE A 111 -19.29 -5.00 3.05
N LEU A 112 -19.57 -5.15 4.34
CA LEU A 112 -20.57 -6.05 4.90
C LEU A 112 -21.77 -5.24 5.42
N ASN A 113 -22.97 -5.81 5.40
CA ASN A 113 -24.10 -5.27 6.15
C ASN A 113 -24.18 -5.87 7.58
N ASP A 114 -25.18 -5.46 8.37
CA ASP A 114 -25.40 -5.94 9.76
C ASP A 114 -25.59 -7.46 9.87
N GLU A 115 -26.10 -8.12 8.82
CA GLU A 115 -26.23 -9.57 8.71
C GLU A 115 -24.96 -10.26 8.19
N ALA A 116 -23.84 -9.54 8.11
CA ALA A 116 -22.56 -10.02 7.60
C ALA A 116 -22.60 -10.53 6.15
N ARG A 117 -23.44 -9.90 5.32
CA ARG A 117 -23.49 -10.15 3.87
C ARG A 117 -22.66 -9.13 3.10
N ILE A 118 -21.95 -9.60 2.09
CA ILE A 118 -21.09 -8.78 1.22
C ILE A 118 -21.97 -7.88 0.34
N VAL A 119 -21.97 -6.57 0.58
CA VAL A 119 -22.68 -5.57 -0.24
C VAL A 119 -21.79 -4.91 -1.27
N ALA A 120 -20.47 -4.89 -1.04
CA ALA A 120 -19.48 -4.46 -2.01
C ALA A 120 -18.17 -5.24 -1.83
N ALA A 121 -17.46 -5.47 -2.93
CA ALA A 121 -16.12 -6.05 -2.91
C ALA A 121 -15.30 -5.44 -4.06
N ASN A 122 -14.03 -5.14 -3.83
CA ASN A 122 -13.13 -4.67 -4.89
C ASN A 122 -12.49 -5.86 -5.64
N PRO A 123 -11.76 -5.61 -6.76
CA PRO A 123 -11.12 -6.67 -7.53
C PRO A 123 -10.10 -7.50 -6.74
N GLU A 124 -9.39 -6.88 -5.80
CA GLU A 124 -8.41 -7.58 -4.98
C GLU A 124 -9.08 -8.55 -4.00
N ALA A 125 -10.21 -8.16 -3.39
CA ALA A 125 -10.99 -9.06 -2.54
C ALA A 125 -11.51 -10.27 -3.33
N ALA A 126 -11.94 -10.07 -4.58
CA ALA A 126 -12.34 -11.16 -5.48
C ALA A 126 -11.18 -12.15 -5.72
N THR A 127 -9.99 -11.64 -5.95
CA THR A 127 -8.75 -12.43 -6.12
C THR A 127 -8.42 -13.23 -4.86
N ILE A 128 -8.42 -12.58 -3.69
CA ILE A 128 -8.15 -13.20 -2.39
C ILE A 128 -9.17 -14.32 -2.10
N HIS A 129 -10.44 -14.12 -2.39
CA HIS A 129 -11.48 -15.15 -2.21
C HIS A 129 -11.55 -16.19 -3.35
N GLY A 130 -10.67 -16.11 -4.36
CA GLY A 130 -10.65 -17.04 -5.50
C GLY A 130 -11.97 -17.10 -6.28
N SER A 131 -12.68 -15.98 -6.37
CA SER A 131 -14.05 -15.91 -6.92
C SER A 131 -14.22 -14.71 -7.84
N ASP A 132 -15.18 -14.74 -8.76
CA ASP A 132 -15.58 -13.49 -9.42
C ASP A 132 -16.27 -12.57 -8.40
N ARG A 133 -16.05 -11.25 -8.52
CA ARG A 133 -16.69 -10.26 -7.66
C ARG A 133 -18.20 -10.44 -7.62
N ARG A 134 -18.84 -10.74 -8.74
CA ARG A 134 -20.30 -10.91 -8.82
C ARG A 134 -20.79 -12.07 -7.97
N ASP A 135 -19.97 -13.11 -7.83
CA ASP A 135 -20.30 -14.30 -7.05
C ASP A 135 -20.13 -14.05 -5.55
N LEU A 136 -19.32 -13.07 -5.15
CA LEU A 136 -19.17 -12.67 -3.74
C LEU A 136 -20.37 -11.87 -3.23
N LEU A 137 -20.97 -11.02 -4.07
CA LEU A 137 -22.02 -10.11 -3.64
C LEU A 137 -23.26 -10.86 -3.15
N GLY A 138 -23.74 -10.50 -1.96
CA GLY A 138 -24.90 -11.09 -1.28
C GLY A 138 -24.60 -12.34 -0.46
N ARG A 139 -23.45 -12.99 -0.67
CA ARG A 139 -23.02 -14.13 0.16
C ARG A 139 -22.66 -13.69 1.56
N SER A 140 -22.78 -14.61 2.51
CA SER A 140 -22.36 -14.34 3.87
C SER A 140 -20.84 -14.51 3.99
N ILE A 141 -20.16 -13.58 4.65
CA ILE A 141 -18.71 -13.70 4.90
C ILE A 141 -18.37 -14.98 5.70
N ARG A 142 -19.35 -15.50 6.45
CA ARG A 142 -19.28 -16.76 7.22
C ARG A 142 -18.94 -17.97 6.37
N GLU A 143 -19.33 -17.96 5.09
CA GLU A 143 -19.07 -19.06 4.16
C GLU A 143 -17.59 -19.21 3.81
N PHE A 144 -16.79 -18.18 4.08
CA PHE A 144 -15.37 -18.13 3.77
C PHE A 144 -14.50 -18.34 5.02
N LEU A 145 -15.08 -18.81 6.12
CA LEU A 145 -14.36 -19.11 7.35
C LEU A 145 -14.28 -20.63 7.55
N PRO A 146 -13.20 -21.12 8.19
CA PRO A 146 -13.00 -22.55 8.40
C PRO A 146 -14.09 -23.15 9.29
N GLU A 147 -14.36 -24.44 9.10
CA GLU A 147 -15.29 -25.18 9.95
C GLU A 147 -14.84 -25.11 11.42
N GLY A 148 -15.76 -24.74 12.31
CA GLY A 148 -15.50 -24.61 13.75
C GLY A 148 -15.06 -23.21 14.20
N PHE A 149 -14.95 -22.22 13.31
CA PHE A 149 -14.76 -20.82 13.71
C PHE A 149 -16.00 -20.27 14.43
N ASP A 150 -15.81 -19.68 15.62
CA ASP A 150 -16.90 -19.07 16.40
C ASP A 150 -17.25 -17.67 15.89
N PHE A 151 -17.96 -17.62 14.76
CA PHE A 151 -18.30 -16.36 14.12
C PHE A 151 -19.23 -15.47 14.95
N GLU A 152 -20.20 -16.04 15.67
CA GLU A 152 -21.21 -15.24 16.37
C GLU A 152 -20.59 -14.44 17.52
N SER A 153 -19.67 -15.07 18.28
CA SER A 153 -18.91 -14.37 19.32
C SER A 153 -18.03 -13.29 18.72
N ALA A 154 -17.23 -13.62 17.69
CA ALA A 154 -16.34 -12.67 17.02
C ALA A 154 -17.11 -11.47 16.42
N TRP A 155 -18.23 -11.72 15.75
CA TRP A 155 -19.06 -10.66 15.16
C TRP A 155 -19.70 -9.76 16.22
N GLY A 156 -20.14 -10.33 17.34
CA GLY A 156 -20.68 -9.57 18.47
C GLY A 156 -19.62 -8.67 19.12
N GLU A 157 -18.42 -9.19 19.34
CA GLU A 157 -17.28 -8.45 19.87
C GLU A 157 -16.85 -7.33 18.92
N PHE A 158 -16.71 -7.63 17.63
CA PHE A 158 -16.42 -6.65 16.58
C PHE A 158 -17.41 -5.48 16.59
N LYS A 159 -18.73 -5.75 16.55
CA LYS A 159 -19.76 -4.71 16.57
C LYS A 159 -19.75 -3.87 17.85
N THR A 160 -19.30 -4.44 18.96
CA THR A 160 -19.19 -3.73 20.25
C THR A 160 -17.93 -2.88 20.32
N ALA A 161 -16.79 -3.42 19.83
CA ALA A 161 -15.49 -2.74 19.84
C ALA A 161 -15.39 -1.64 18.78
N GLY A 162 -16.10 -1.79 17.65
CA GLY A 162 -16.13 -0.84 16.54
C GLY A 162 -14.96 -0.98 15.55
N ALA A 163 -13.84 -1.55 15.96
CA ALA A 163 -12.73 -1.88 15.08
C ALA A 163 -11.88 -3.04 15.64
N GLU A 164 -11.33 -3.85 14.76
CA GLU A 164 -10.43 -4.95 15.11
C GLU A 164 -9.38 -5.19 14.01
N ARG A 165 -8.27 -5.81 14.40
CA ARG A 165 -7.22 -6.26 13.49
C ARG A 165 -6.64 -7.57 13.99
N ASP A 166 -6.62 -8.58 13.13
CA ASP A 166 -6.04 -9.88 13.46
C ASP A 166 -5.64 -10.63 12.18
N THR A 167 -5.14 -11.85 12.33
CA THR A 167 -4.91 -12.80 11.25
C THR A 167 -5.94 -13.92 11.32
N VAL A 168 -6.58 -14.22 10.19
CA VAL A 168 -7.53 -15.33 10.09
C VAL A 168 -7.23 -16.14 8.84
N THR A 169 -7.51 -17.44 8.88
CA THR A 169 -7.52 -18.25 7.67
C THR A 169 -8.90 -18.14 7.03
N ILE A 170 -8.97 -17.76 5.76
CA ILE A 170 -10.20 -17.83 4.97
C ILE A 170 -10.16 -19.04 4.04
N VAL A 171 -11.33 -19.58 3.72
CA VAL A 171 -11.52 -20.62 2.71
C VAL A 171 -12.12 -19.95 1.47
N GLY A 172 -11.36 -19.87 0.38
CA GLY A 172 -11.88 -19.30 -0.88
C GLY A 172 -13.00 -20.15 -1.49
N SER A 173 -13.73 -19.63 -2.48
CA SER A 173 -14.75 -20.42 -3.19
C SER A 173 -14.15 -21.59 -3.99
N ASP A 174 -12.85 -21.53 -4.25
CA ASP A 174 -12.06 -22.62 -4.83
C ASP A 174 -11.67 -23.70 -3.81
N GLY A 175 -12.05 -23.54 -2.54
CA GLY A 175 -11.72 -24.44 -1.44
C GLY A 175 -10.29 -24.30 -0.91
N VAL A 176 -9.51 -23.33 -1.42
CA VAL A 176 -8.14 -23.09 -0.99
C VAL A 176 -8.13 -22.24 0.28
N GLU A 177 -7.49 -22.74 1.32
CA GLU A 177 -7.26 -22.01 2.56
C GLU A 177 -6.15 -20.96 2.37
N ARG A 178 -6.42 -19.72 2.77
CA ARG A 178 -5.48 -18.60 2.67
C ARG A 178 -5.39 -17.87 4.01
N PRO A 179 -4.20 -17.77 4.62
CA PRO A 179 -4.01 -16.91 5.78
C PRO A 179 -4.01 -15.45 5.34
N VAL A 180 -4.93 -14.67 5.89
CA VAL A 180 -5.07 -13.24 5.60
C VAL A 180 -4.92 -12.43 6.88
N GLU A 181 -4.15 -11.35 6.79
CA GLU A 181 -4.21 -10.27 7.77
C GLU A 181 -5.44 -9.42 7.42
N TYR A 182 -6.27 -9.11 8.41
CA TYR A 182 -7.46 -8.30 8.19
C TYR A 182 -7.55 -7.14 9.17
N ALA A 183 -8.23 -6.07 8.72
CA ALA A 183 -8.68 -5.00 9.58
C ALA A 183 -10.15 -4.74 9.30
N ALA A 184 -10.98 -4.76 10.35
CA ALA A 184 -12.40 -4.47 10.23
C ALA A 184 -12.74 -3.17 10.97
N THR A 185 -13.66 -2.40 10.41
CA THR A 185 -14.20 -1.16 11.00
C THR A 185 -15.72 -1.18 10.83
N ALA A 186 -16.45 -1.07 11.95
CA ALA A 186 -17.90 -1.07 11.95
C ALA A 186 -18.47 0.30 11.60
N ASP A 187 -19.69 0.33 11.05
CA ASP A 187 -20.49 1.54 10.82
C ASP A 187 -19.74 2.65 10.08
N ILE A 188 -18.98 2.30 9.04
CA ILE A 188 -18.34 3.28 8.13
C ILE A 188 -19.40 4.17 7.44
N VAL A 189 -20.58 3.61 7.25
CA VAL A 189 -21.87 4.29 7.11
C VAL A 189 -22.89 3.44 7.90
N PRO A 190 -24.04 3.99 8.32
CA PRO A 190 -24.99 3.25 9.16
C PRO A 190 -25.36 1.88 8.59
N GLY A 191 -25.07 0.81 9.33
CA GLY A 191 -25.36 -0.58 8.96
C GLY A 191 -24.41 -1.18 7.92
N GLN A 192 -23.25 -0.54 7.67
CA GLN A 192 -22.20 -1.06 6.81
C GLN A 192 -20.83 -1.08 7.49
N HIS A 193 -20.13 -2.19 7.33
CA HIS A 193 -18.84 -2.45 7.96
C HIS A 193 -17.78 -2.69 6.88
N LEU A 194 -16.62 -2.06 6.99
CA LEU A 194 -15.50 -2.26 6.08
C LEU A 194 -14.57 -3.33 6.62
N VAL A 195 -14.19 -4.28 5.79
CA VAL A 195 -13.12 -5.24 6.05
C VAL A 195 -12.06 -5.05 4.96
N THR A 196 -10.83 -4.77 5.37
CA THR A 196 -9.66 -4.85 4.50
C THR A 196 -8.94 -6.17 4.75
N LEU A 197 -8.46 -6.78 3.67
CA LEU A 197 -7.84 -8.09 3.62
C LEU A 197 -6.50 -7.95 2.92
N ARG A 198 -5.46 -8.53 3.51
CA ARG A 198 -4.14 -8.60 2.92
C ARG A 198 -3.66 -10.05 2.95
N ASP A 199 -3.36 -10.58 1.77
CA ASP A 199 -2.76 -11.89 1.66
C ASP A 199 -1.32 -11.87 2.25
N VAL A 200 -1.05 -12.78 3.19
CA VAL A 200 0.25 -12.93 3.85
C VAL A 200 1.17 -13.86 3.05
N ILE A 201 0.62 -14.64 2.11
CA ILE A 201 1.36 -15.59 1.28
C ILE A 201 2.47 -14.88 0.52
N ASP A 202 2.20 -13.69 -0.01
CA ASP A 202 3.12 -12.98 -0.88
C ASP A 202 4.41 -12.53 -0.16
N ARG A 203 4.33 -12.25 1.15
CA ARG A 203 5.51 -11.99 1.99
C ARG A 203 6.25 -13.29 2.31
N LYS A 204 5.54 -14.30 2.82
CA LYS A 204 6.15 -15.54 3.28
C LYS A 204 6.78 -16.34 2.13
N GLN A 205 6.17 -16.36 0.96
CA GLN A 205 6.71 -17.04 -0.22
C GLN A 205 7.98 -16.36 -0.72
N ARG A 206 8.02 -15.03 -0.76
CA ARG A 206 9.25 -14.29 -1.12
C ARG A 206 10.37 -14.53 -0.11
N GLU A 207 10.05 -14.49 1.18
CA GLU A 207 11.02 -14.82 2.24
C GLU A 207 11.53 -16.27 2.13
N GLN A 208 10.64 -17.24 1.90
CA GLN A 208 11.00 -18.64 1.69
C GLN A 208 11.82 -18.84 0.43
N GLN A 209 11.48 -18.17 -0.68
CA GLN A 209 12.23 -18.26 -1.93
C GLN A 209 13.64 -17.69 -1.76
N LEU A 210 13.78 -16.51 -1.14
CA LEU A 210 15.08 -15.93 -0.80
C LEU A 210 15.90 -16.84 0.11
N GLN A 211 15.26 -17.45 1.11
CA GLN A 211 15.91 -18.39 2.01
C GLN A 211 16.37 -19.66 1.27
N GLN A 212 15.54 -20.22 0.39
CA GLN A 212 15.89 -21.39 -0.42
C GLN A 212 17.02 -21.09 -1.40
N GLU A 213 17.02 -19.91 -2.04
CA GLU A 213 18.11 -19.49 -2.92
C GLU A 213 19.41 -19.30 -2.14
N ARG A 214 19.36 -18.69 -0.95
CA ARG A 214 20.51 -18.54 -0.07
C ARG A 214 21.06 -19.91 0.36
N GLU A 215 20.23 -20.82 0.84
CA GLU A 215 20.65 -22.16 1.23
C GLU A 215 21.23 -22.98 0.07
N ARG A 216 20.69 -22.77 -1.14
CA ARG A 216 21.22 -23.40 -2.35
C ARG A 216 22.60 -22.83 -2.68
N PHE A 217 22.77 -21.51 -2.62
CA PHE A 217 24.05 -20.85 -2.84
C PHE A 217 25.11 -21.28 -1.82
N GLU A 218 24.77 -21.29 -0.53
CA GLU A 218 25.68 -21.76 0.53
C GLU A 218 26.12 -23.20 0.25
N ARG A 219 25.18 -24.11 -0.07
CA ARG A 219 25.53 -25.50 -0.39
C ARG A 219 26.44 -25.62 -1.60
N LEU A 220 26.24 -24.82 -2.65
CA LEU A 220 27.11 -24.84 -3.83
C LEU A 220 28.54 -24.37 -3.51
N LEU A 221 28.68 -23.33 -2.68
CA LEU A 221 30.00 -22.88 -2.23
C LEU A 221 30.68 -23.95 -1.37
N GLU A 222 29.98 -24.51 -0.38
CA GLU A 222 30.55 -25.44 0.58
C GLU A 222 30.96 -26.77 -0.05
N THR A 223 30.15 -27.29 -0.97
CA THR A 223 30.43 -28.57 -1.65
C THR A 223 31.37 -28.43 -2.85
N SER A 224 31.87 -27.22 -3.13
CA SER A 224 32.78 -26.98 -4.25
C SER A 224 34.12 -27.72 -4.03
N PRO A 225 34.62 -28.46 -5.03
CA PRO A 225 35.93 -29.12 -4.95
C PRO A 225 37.09 -28.13 -5.05
N ALA A 226 36.82 -26.86 -5.39
CA ALA A 226 37.80 -25.79 -5.45
C ALA A 226 37.80 -24.98 -4.14
N ALA A 227 38.97 -24.56 -3.66
CA ALA A 227 39.05 -23.65 -2.52
C ALA A 227 38.62 -22.27 -2.96
N ILE A 228 37.58 -21.73 -2.32
CA ILE A 228 36.98 -20.45 -2.68
C ILE A 228 37.01 -19.53 -1.46
N THR A 229 37.50 -18.32 -1.66
CA THR A 229 37.33 -17.20 -0.72
C THR A 229 36.62 -16.04 -1.41
N VAL A 230 35.85 -15.29 -0.64
CA VAL A 230 35.19 -14.06 -1.10
C VAL A 230 35.74 -12.91 -0.28
N LEU A 231 36.16 -11.87 -0.96
CA LEU A 231 36.75 -10.68 -0.37
C LEU A 231 35.83 -9.48 -0.59
N ASP A 232 35.78 -8.60 0.40
CA ASP A 232 35.15 -7.29 0.24
C ASP A 232 36.02 -6.33 -0.60
N ARG A 233 35.55 -5.09 -0.75
CA ARG A 233 36.26 -4.06 -1.54
C ARG A 233 37.55 -3.58 -0.90
N THR A 234 37.77 -3.82 0.40
CA THR A 234 39.01 -3.45 1.07
C THR A 234 40.05 -4.56 0.97
N GLY A 235 39.61 -5.81 0.81
CA GLY A 235 40.45 -6.99 0.71
C GLY A 235 40.36 -7.91 1.93
N SER A 236 39.39 -7.66 2.81
CA SER A 236 39.10 -8.53 3.95
C SER A 236 38.36 -9.75 3.43
N ILE A 237 38.75 -10.94 3.90
CA ILE A 237 38.08 -12.17 3.51
C ILE A 237 36.76 -12.24 4.29
N VAL A 238 35.63 -12.14 3.61
CA VAL A 238 34.31 -12.18 4.25
C VAL A 238 33.71 -13.58 4.24
N ARG A 239 34.20 -14.48 3.37
CA ARG A 239 33.76 -15.88 3.28
C ARG A 239 34.86 -16.81 2.80
N ALA A 240 34.77 -18.07 3.23
CA ALA A 240 35.59 -19.18 2.79
C ALA A 240 34.79 -20.48 2.85
N ASN A 241 34.98 -21.39 1.87
CA ASN A 241 34.33 -22.71 1.89
C ASN A 241 35.21 -23.77 2.58
N ASP A 242 34.64 -24.96 2.85
CA ASP A 242 35.35 -26.11 3.47
C ASP A 242 36.67 -26.44 2.75
N ARG A 243 36.67 -26.34 1.41
CA ARG A 243 37.87 -26.63 0.63
C ARG A 243 38.98 -25.60 0.86
N ALA A 244 38.65 -24.33 1.11
CA ALA A 244 39.62 -23.30 1.46
C ALA A 244 40.26 -23.57 2.82
N GLU A 245 39.54 -24.10 3.81
CA GLU A 245 40.13 -24.52 5.08
C GLU A 245 41.20 -25.61 4.87
N ALA A 246 40.89 -26.61 4.02
CA ALA A 246 41.81 -27.69 3.74
C ALA A 246 43.09 -27.22 3.00
N VAL A 247 42.97 -26.27 2.07
CA VAL A 247 44.10 -25.71 1.31
C VAL A 247 44.93 -24.74 2.16
N LEU A 248 44.27 -23.82 2.85
CA LEU A 248 44.93 -22.79 3.66
C LEU A 248 45.34 -23.31 5.05
N GLY A 249 44.88 -24.49 5.47
CA GLY A 249 45.22 -25.11 6.75
C GLY A 249 44.80 -24.28 7.96
N LEU A 250 43.72 -23.50 7.81
CA LEU A 250 43.16 -22.60 8.79
C LEU A 250 41.67 -22.86 8.87
N ASN A 251 41.06 -22.63 10.02
CA ASN A 251 39.61 -22.71 10.09
C ASN A 251 38.95 -21.47 9.44
N LYS A 252 37.67 -21.57 9.06
CA LYS A 252 36.94 -20.47 8.40
C LYS A 252 36.99 -19.18 9.19
N SER A 253 36.86 -19.25 10.52
CA SER A 253 36.87 -18.03 11.34
C SER A 253 38.21 -17.32 11.29
N GLU A 254 39.31 -18.06 11.31
CA GLU A 254 40.68 -17.54 11.12
C GLU A 254 40.88 -17.01 9.71
N ILE A 255 40.34 -17.67 8.69
CA ILE A 255 40.42 -17.18 7.30
C ILE A 255 39.63 -15.87 7.18
N THR A 256 38.43 -15.78 7.74
CA THR A 256 37.59 -14.58 7.64
C THR A 256 38.04 -13.41 8.51
N SER A 257 38.97 -13.63 9.45
CA SER A 257 39.61 -12.55 10.19
C SER A 257 40.83 -11.96 9.46
N ARG A 258 41.23 -12.54 8.32
CA ARG A 258 42.44 -12.16 7.58
C ARG A 258 42.13 -11.25 6.40
N HIS A 259 43.18 -10.56 5.99
CA HIS A 259 43.22 -9.77 4.77
C HIS A 259 43.95 -10.53 3.65
N TYR A 260 43.76 -10.15 2.39
CA TYR A 260 44.42 -10.84 1.26
C TYR A 260 45.95 -10.78 1.30
N ASP A 261 46.52 -9.77 1.98
CA ASP A 261 47.96 -9.55 2.20
C ASP A 261 48.32 -9.65 3.69
N ASP A 262 47.65 -10.54 4.43
CA ASP A 262 47.87 -10.74 5.86
C ASP A 262 49.35 -10.92 6.20
N PRO A 263 49.91 -10.15 7.16
CA PRO A 263 51.33 -10.18 7.47
C PRO A 263 51.81 -11.50 8.08
N GLU A 264 50.91 -12.36 8.60
CA GLU A 264 51.28 -13.72 9.01
C GLU A 264 51.62 -14.62 7.81
N TRP A 265 51.23 -14.22 6.60
CA TRP A 265 51.66 -14.84 5.36
C TRP A 265 52.81 -14.00 4.80
N GLU A 266 54.03 -14.50 4.95
CA GLU A 266 55.14 -13.92 4.20
C GLU A 266 54.99 -14.37 2.74
N ILE A 267 54.44 -13.47 1.94
CA ILE A 267 54.14 -13.69 0.52
C ILE A 267 55.42 -13.51 -0.29
N VAL A 268 55.77 -14.54 -1.07
CA VAL A 268 57.00 -14.57 -1.87
C VAL A 268 56.72 -14.88 -3.33
N ASP A 269 57.57 -14.38 -4.23
CA ASP A 269 57.56 -14.73 -5.65
C ASP A 269 58.30 -16.05 -5.92
N ALA A 270 58.35 -16.46 -7.19
CA ALA A 270 59.03 -17.67 -7.66
C ALA A 270 60.52 -17.79 -7.25
N ALA A 271 61.21 -16.66 -7.05
CA ALA A 271 62.60 -16.64 -6.59
C ALA A 271 62.73 -16.73 -5.06
N GLY A 272 61.62 -16.65 -4.33
CA GLY A 272 61.56 -16.62 -2.87
C GLY A 272 61.69 -15.22 -2.29
N ASP A 273 61.68 -14.18 -3.13
CA ASP A 273 61.78 -12.79 -2.71
C ASP A 273 60.41 -12.26 -2.23
N PRO A 274 60.35 -11.37 -1.22
CA PRO A 274 59.10 -10.78 -0.75
C PRO A 274 58.32 -10.08 -1.88
N LEU A 275 57.05 -10.43 -2.02
CA LEU A 275 56.17 -9.89 -3.04
C LEU A 275 55.32 -8.73 -2.48
N SER A 276 55.32 -7.59 -3.17
CA SER A 276 54.48 -6.44 -2.81
C SER A 276 53.00 -6.75 -3.01
N SER A 277 52.14 -6.31 -2.09
CA SER A 277 50.70 -6.54 -2.15
C SER A 277 50.03 -5.93 -3.38
N GLU A 278 50.59 -4.87 -3.97
CA GLU A 278 50.13 -4.28 -5.23
C GLU A 278 50.17 -5.25 -6.42
N LYS A 279 51.06 -6.25 -6.35
CA LYS A 279 51.18 -7.26 -7.40
C LYS A 279 50.19 -8.41 -7.21
N LEU A 280 49.49 -8.49 -6.09
CA LEU A 280 48.60 -9.61 -5.80
C LEU A 280 47.30 -9.56 -6.63
N PRO A 281 46.69 -10.72 -6.91
CA PRO A 281 45.50 -10.81 -7.76
C PRO A 281 44.35 -9.91 -7.30
N PHE A 282 44.13 -9.78 -6.00
CA PHE A 282 43.08 -8.91 -5.45
C PHE A 282 43.27 -7.44 -5.86
N ARG A 283 44.48 -6.88 -5.69
CA ARG A 283 44.77 -5.49 -6.05
C ARG A 283 44.63 -5.27 -7.55
N GLN A 284 45.12 -6.19 -8.36
CA GLN A 284 44.95 -6.14 -9.81
C GLN A 284 43.46 -6.15 -10.23
N VAL A 285 42.61 -6.97 -9.61
CA VAL A 285 41.17 -6.99 -9.90
C VAL A 285 40.50 -5.68 -9.50
N ILE A 286 40.83 -5.14 -8.32
CA ILE A 286 40.28 -3.86 -7.82
C ILE A 286 40.65 -2.68 -8.73
N GLU A 287 41.89 -2.64 -9.21
CA GLU A 287 42.40 -1.53 -10.03
C GLU A 287 41.92 -1.61 -11.48
N THR A 288 41.85 -2.82 -12.05
CA THR A 288 41.55 -3.00 -13.47
C THR A 288 40.10 -3.34 -13.76
N GLY A 289 39.34 -3.82 -12.77
CA GLY A 289 38.00 -4.37 -12.93
C GLY A 289 37.96 -5.65 -13.78
N ARG A 290 39.11 -6.29 -14.03
CA ARG A 290 39.24 -7.48 -14.88
C ARG A 290 39.67 -8.69 -14.07
N PRO A 291 39.26 -9.90 -14.47
CA PRO A 291 39.70 -11.12 -13.80
C PRO A 291 41.20 -11.38 -14.05
N VAL A 292 41.85 -11.97 -13.05
CA VAL A 292 43.23 -12.46 -13.07
C VAL A 292 43.20 -13.98 -12.97
N TYR A 293 43.98 -14.67 -13.80
CA TYR A 293 44.01 -16.13 -13.86
C TYR A 293 45.43 -16.67 -13.73
N GLY A 294 45.57 -17.81 -13.06
CA GLY A 294 46.82 -18.56 -12.95
C GLY A 294 47.95 -17.80 -12.27
N TYR A 295 47.64 -16.86 -11.38
CA TYR A 295 48.67 -16.09 -10.69
C TYR A 295 49.29 -16.96 -9.59
N GLU A 296 50.57 -17.24 -9.69
CA GLU A 296 51.28 -18.11 -8.75
C GLU A 296 52.15 -17.32 -7.78
N HIS A 297 52.05 -17.63 -6.49
CA HIS A 297 52.94 -17.10 -5.44
C HIS A 297 53.05 -18.09 -4.27
N GLY A 298 54.09 -17.92 -3.46
CA GLY A 298 54.29 -18.69 -2.24
C GLY A 298 53.75 -17.94 -1.03
N ILE A 299 53.15 -18.66 -0.09
CA ILE A 299 52.87 -18.15 1.26
C ILE A 299 53.71 -18.94 2.26
N ARG A 300 54.58 -18.25 3.02
CA ARG A 300 55.30 -18.84 4.14
C ARG A 300 54.55 -18.54 5.43
N ARG A 301 54.20 -19.59 6.16
CA ARG A 301 53.45 -19.53 7.41
C ARG A 301 54.38 -19.28 8.62
N PRO A 302 53.83 -18.88 9.78
CA PRO A 302 54.63 -18.70 11.01
C PRO A 302 55.35 -19.98 11.48
N ASP A 303 54.85 -21.16 11.09
CA ASP A 303 55.49 -22.46 11.36
C ASP A 303 56.67 -22.78 10.42
N GLY A 304 56.97 -21.90 9.46
CA GLY A 304 58.04 -22.04 8.47
C GLY A 304 57.63 -22.81 7.21
N THR A 305 56.42 -23.36 7.15
CA THR A 305 55.93 -24.10 5.98
C THR A 305 55.69 -23.17 4.80
N LEU A 306 56.27 -23.48 3.64
CA LEU A 306 56.00 -22.79 2.38
C LEU A 306 54.90 -23.54 1.61
N ARG A 307 53.86 -22.82 1.19
CA ARG A 307 52.84 -23.34 0.26
C ARG A 307 52.81 -22.53 -1.01
N TRP A 308 52.81 -23.22 -2.16
CA TRP A 308 52.63 -22.59 -3.46
C TRP A 308 51.17 -22.58 -3.84
N LEU A 309 50.65 -21.40 -4.15
CA LEU A 309 49.25 -21.20 -4.50
C LEU A 309 49.14 -20.66 -5.92
N SER A 310 48.22 -21.23 -6.70
CA SER A 310 47.73 -20.63 -7.93
C SER A 310 46.36 -20.02 -7.68
N ILE A 311 46.22 -18.73 -7.97
CA ILE A 311 45.04 -17.93 -7.69
C ILE A 311 44.39 -17.51 -8.99
N ASN A 312 43.09 -17.77 -9.09
CA ASN A 312 42.21 -17.11 -10.05
C ASN A 312 41.31 -16.15 -9.27
N ALA A 313 41.29 -14.88 -9.63
CA ALA A 313 40.46 -13.87 -8.98
C ALA A 313 39.56 -13.16 -9.98
N ALA A 314 38.29 -12.98 -9.65
CA ALA A 314 37.32 -12.33 -10.51
C ALA A 314 36.43 -11.33 -9.74
N PRO A 315 36.07 -10.19 -10.35
CA PRO A 315 35.15 -9.24 -9.75
C PRO A 315 33.72 -9.78 -9.77
N MET A 316 32.98 -9.56 -8.68
CA MET A 316 31.54 -9.72 -8.60
C MET A 316 30.91 -8.34 -8.51
N THR A 317 30.02 -8.03 -9.45
CA THR A 317 29.41 -6.70 -9.60
C THR A 317 27.93 -6.73 -9.23
N THR A 318 27.42 -5.59 -8.75
CA THR A 318 26.00 -5.38 -8.53
C THR A 318 25.25 -5.32 -9.86
N SER A 319 23.91 -5.34 -9.81
CA SER A 319 23.07 -5.10 -11.00
C SER A 319 23.30 -3.75 -11.67
N GLU A 320 23.88 -2.79 -10.94
CA GLU A 320 24.20 -1.44 -11.43
C GLU A 320 25.62 -1.37 -12.05
N GLY A 321 26.37 -2.47 -12.01
CA GLY A 321 27.72 -2.58 -12.58
C GLY A 321 28.85 -2.19 -11.62
N ASP A 322 28.53 -1.83 -10.37
CA ASP A 322 29.53 -1.50 -9.37
C ASP A 322 30.19 -2.75 -8.80
N LEU A 323 31.50 -2.68 -8.55
CA LEU A 323 32.22 -3.76 -7.88
C LEU A 323 31.71 -3.96 -6.45
N GLU A 324 31.17 -5.14 -6.17
CA GLU A 324 30.63 -5.51 -4.86
C GLU A 324 31.62 -6.33 -4.03
N ARG A 325 32.27 -7.32 -4.67
CA ARG A 325 33.18 -8.30 -4.04
C ARG A 325 34.21 -8.79 -5.05
N VAL A 326 35.23 -9.49 -4.55
CA VAL A 326 36.16 -10.28 -5.37
C VAL A 326 36.07 -11.74 -4.94
N ILE A 327 35.91 -12.65 -5.91
CA ILE A 327 35.94 -14.10 -5.66
C ILE A 327 37.33 -14.59 -6.04
N ALA A 328 38.00 -15.29 -5.13
CA ALA A 328 39.28 -15.94 -5.39
C ALA A 328 39.12 -17.46 -5.30
N VAL A 329 39.62 -18.15 -6.32
CA VAL A 329 39.76 -19.60 -6.36
C VAL A 329 41.22 -19.95 -6.18
N ILE A 330 41.50 -20.79 -5.20
CA ILE A 330 42.85 -21.12 -4.73
C ILE A 330 43.14 -22.58 -5.07
N THR A 331 44.30 -22.84 -5.66
CA THR A 331 44.79 -24.20 -5.90
C THR A 331 46.17 -24.35 -5.27
N ASP A 332 46.33 -25.36 -4.41
CA ASP A 332 47.64 -25.73 -3.88
C ASP A 332 48.47 -26.41 -4.98
N ARG A 333 49.68 -25.90 -5.22
CA ARG A 333 50.65 -26.41 -6.20
C ARG A 333 52.00 -26.75 -5.55
N THR A 334 52.04 -26.90 -4.23
CA THR A 334 53.28 -27.16 -3.48
C THR A 334 54.00 -28.41 -3.99
N ASP A 335 53.28 -29.52 -4.20
CA ASP A 335 53.86 -30.77 -4.71
C ASP A 335 54.38 -30.66 -6.15
N HIS A 336 53.78 -29.78 -6.97
CA HIS A 336 54.17 -29.61 -8.37
C HIS A 336 55.52 -28.91 -8.49
N GLN A 337 55.78 -27.91 -7.63
CA GLN A 337 57.02 -27.14 -7.68
C GLN A 337 58.21 -27.89 -7.05
N ALA A 338 57.95 -28.84 -6.14
CA ALA A 338 58.99 -29.69 -5.56
C ALA A 338 59.64 -30.62 -6.61
N GLY A 339 58.85 -31.09 -7.59
CA GLY A 339 59.36 -31.93 -8.68
C GLY A 339 60.11 -31.18 -9.79
N GLU A 340 59.86 -29.88 -9.96
CA GLU A 340 60.59 -29.06 -10.94
C GLU A 340 61.95 -28.54 -10.40
N ASN A 341 62.10 -28.49 -9.07
CA ASN A 341 63.32 -28.05 -8.40
C ASN A 341 64.27 -29.19 -7.98
N GLU A 342 63.97 -30.46 -8.31
CA GLU A 342 64.96 -31.54 -8.17
C GLU A 342 66.04 -31.37 -9.25
N PRO A 343 67.32 -31.16 -8.89
CA PRO A 343 68.39 -31.15 -9.89
C PRO A 343 68.42 -32.53 -10.55
N SER A 344 68.36 -32.56 -11.89
CA SER A 344 68.57 -33.79 -12.65
C SER A 344 69.86 -34.45 -12.20
N VAL A 345 69.74 -35.54 -11.42
CA VAL A 345 70.87 -36.35 -10.99
C VAL A 345 71.37 -37.08 -12.24
N GLN A 346 72.50 -36.61 -12.78
CA GLN A 346 73.29 -37.34 -13.79
C GLN A 346 74.10 -38.46 -13.13
#